data_AF-A0A2D9HE31-F1
#
_entry.id   AF-A0A2D9HE31-F1
#
_cell.length_a   1.000
_cell.length_b   1.000
_cell.length_c   1.000
_cell.angle_alpha   90.00
_cell.angle_beta   90.00
_cell.angle_gamma   90.00
#
_symmetry.space_group_name_H-M   'P 1'
#
loop_
_entity.id
_entity.type
_entity.pdbx_description
1 polymer ?
#
loop_
_entity_poly.entity_id
_entity_poly.type
_entity_poly.pdbx_seq_one_letter_code
_entity_poly.pdbx_strand_id
1 'polypeptide(L)'
;FWLEQHGYDVSYISNVDTHADPAGLLRTKGFISVGHDEYWSLQMYDNVLKARDEGVSLAFLSANAVLCVVPMLPSTDGTPNRIIRREGWFFGENSEFGSAEERRSVNQEGFEPVMGPDGSLLMGNRTTPPVMGAGDWTCAKPDHWLFEGTGMKKGDSIEGLVGWEWHGAPMMDLPGMQIVAEGETLMTGKNPGHYTATIYDGPKGNVVFNAATIWWANGLSSPPGHKTPVRHGVAQQGVDERVQKITHNLFQRMIKP
;
A
#
# COMPACT_ATOMS: atom_id res chain seq x y z
N PHE A 1 15.72 -3.46 8.52
CA PHE A 1 16.11 -4.59 9.40
C PHE A 1 15.90 -5.93 8.76
N TRP A 2 14.67 -6.35 8.45
CA TRP A 2 14.43 -7.67 7.86
C TRP A 2 15.13 -7.86 6.52
N LEU A 3 15.09 -6.86 5.64
CA LEU A 3 15.68 -6.95 4.30
C LEU A 3 17.19 -7.14 4.35
N GLU A 4 17.89 -6.32 5.12
CA GLU A 4 19.33 -6.39 5.26
C GLU A 4 19.76 -7.67 5.99
N GLN A 5 18.99 -8.12 7.00
CA GLN A 5 19.24 -9.38 7.69
C GLN A 5 19.18 -10.59 6.74
N HIS A 6 18.34 -10.53 5.71
CA HIS A 6 18.20 -11.59 4.70
C HIS A 6 19.06 -11.36 3.45
N GLY A 7 19.91 -10.32 3.45
CA GLY A 7 20.86 -10.05 2.37
C GLY A 7 20.25 -9.58 1.06
N TYR A 8 19.05 -9.00 1.07
CA TYR A 8 18.50 -8.38 -0.14
C TYR A 8 19.34 -7.15 -0.52
N ASP A 9 19.63 -7.02 -1.81
CA ASP A 9 20.24 -5.81 -2.37
C ASP A 9 19.18 -4.70 -2.43
N VAL A 10 19.25 -3.76 -1.48
CA VAL A 10 18.24 -2.74 -1.27
C VAL A 10 18.85 -1.35 -1.33
N SER A 11 18.12 -0.45 -1.98
CA SER A 11 18.39 0.98 -1.97
C SER A 11 17.21 1.72 -1.34
N TYR A 12 17.50 2.81 -0.64
CA TYR A 12 16.52 3.65 0.00
C TYR A 12 16.38 4.96 -0.78
N ILE A 13 15.15 5.32 -1.10
CA ILE A 13 14.81 6.59 -1.74
C ILE A 13 13.73 7.29 -0.92
N SER A 14 13.71 8.61 -0.97
CA SER A 14 12.62 9.42 -0.40
C SER A 14 11.49 9.60 -1.40
N ASN A 15 10.31 10.03 -0.94
CA ASN A 15 9.24 10.43 -1.85
C ASN A 15 9.68 11.59 -2.77
N VAL A 16 10.60 12.46 -2.33
CA VAL A 16 11.17 13.51 -3.19
C VAL A 16 11.96 12.92 -4.35
N ASP A 17 12.70 11.82 -4.13
CA ASP A 17 13.41 11.10 -5.19
C ASP A 17 12.41 10.40 -6.12
N THR A 18 11.35 9.78 -5.59
CA THR A 18 10.25 9.22 -6.40
C THR A 18 9.59 10.29 -7.28
N HIS A 19 9.49 11.53 -6.80
CA HIS A 19 8.98 12.67 -7.55
C HIS A 19 9.96 13.14 -8.64
N ALA A 20 11.27 13.22 -8.32
CA ALA A 20 12.25 13.95 -9.13
C ALA A 20 13.20 13.10 -9.97
N ASP A 21 13.42 11.82 -9.65
CA ASP A 21 14.31 10.88 -10.35
C ASP A 21 13.53 9.66 -10.90
N PRO A 22 12.72 9.82 -11.96
CA PRO A 22 12.00 8.70 -12.58
C PRO A 22 12.94 7.61 -13.13
N ALA A 23 14.14 8.00 -13.59
CA ALA A 23 15.13 7.03 -14.09
C ALA A 23 15.66 6.14 -12.96
N GLY A 24 15.72 6.66 -11.74
CA GLY A 24 16.13 5.90 -10.56
C GLY A 24 15.22 4.73 -10.23
N LEU A 25 13.92 4.86 -10.46
CA LEU A 25 12.96 3.78 -10.25
C LEU A 25 13.21 2.58 -11.19
N LEU A 26 13.87 2.79 -12.33
CA LEU A 26 14.18 1.74 -13.31
C LEU A 26 15.49 1.00 -13.00
N ARG A 27 16.23 1.40 -11.96
CA ARG A 27 17.48 0.74 -11.55
C ARG A 27 17.25 -0.52 -10.70
N THR A 28 16.00 -0.81 -10.34
CA THR A 28 15.61 -1.93 -9.47
C THR A 28 14.63 -2.87 -10.19
N LYS A 29 14.47 -4.08 -9.64
CA LYS A 29 13.43 -5.03 -10.05
C LYS A 29 12.13 -4.85 -9.27
N GLY A 30 12.19 -4.15 -8.14
CA GLY A 30 11.05 -3.95 -7.25
C GLY A 30 11.04 -2.58 -6.59
N PHE A 31 9.86 -1.95 -6.54
CA PHE A 31 9.56 -0.78 -5.73
C PHE A 31 8.66 -1.21 -4.55
N ILE A 32 8.97 -0.73 -3.34
CA ILE A 32 8.24 -1.08 -2.13
C ILE A 32 7.74 0.20 -1.47
N SER A 33 6.43 0.33 -1.32
CA SER A 33 5.79 1.31 -0.44
C SER A 33 5.42 0.60 0.86
N VAL A 34 5.87 1.10 2.01
CA VAL A 34 5.79 0.41 3.30
C VAL A 34 5.29 1.34 4.40
N GLY A 35 4.49 0.80 5.32
CA GLY A 35 3.97 1.57 6.45
C GLY A 35 2.78 2.41 6.04
N HIS A 36 2.88 3.74 6.12
CA HIS A 36 1.76 4.66 5.87
C HIS A 36 2.14 5.76 4.87
N ASP A 37 2.05 5.43 3.59
CA ASP A 37 2.55 6.25 2.48
C ASP A 37 1.41 7.02 1.78
N GLU A 38 0.71 7.83 2.57
CA GLU A 38 -0.59 8.44 2.21
C GLU A 38 -0.51 9.59 1.19
N TYR A 39 0.59 10.35 1.21
CA TYR A 39 0.71 11.63 0.51
C TYR A 39 1.60 11.52 -0.72
N TRP A 40 0.98 11.62 -1.90
CA TRP A 40 1.65 11.48 -3.19
C TRP A 40 1.45 12.70 -4.08
N SER A 41 2.49 13.10 -4.80
CA SER A 41 2.31 14.03 -5.93
C SER A 41 1.82 13.27 -7.16
N LEU A 42 1.19 13.97 -8.11
CA LEU A 42 0.83 13.37 -9.41
C LEU A 42 2.06 12.81 -10.13
N GLN A 43 3.20 13.49 -10.06
CA GLN A 43 4.45 13.02 -10.67
C GLN A 43 4.97 11.73 -10.02
N MET A 44 4.83 11.55 -8.71
CA MET A 44 5.19 10.27 -8.07
C MET A 44 4.32 9.13 -8.61
N TYR A 45 3.01 9.36 -8.72
CA TYR A 45 2.08 8.39 -9.30
C TYR A 45 2.50 8.02 -10.72
N ASP A 46 2.70 9.01 -11.58
CA ASP A 46 3.08 8.81 -12.98
C ASP A 46 4.43 8.08 -13.11
N ASN A 47 5.41 8.44 -12.28
CA ASN A 47 6.74 7.83 -12.30
C ASN A 47 6.69 6.35 -11.89
N VAL A 48 5.93 6.01 -10.85
CA VAL A 48 5.80 4.62 -10.38
C VAL A 48 4.92 3.80 -11.33
N LEU A 49 3.87 4.40 -11.91
CA LEU A 49 3.07 3.79 -12.96
C LEU A 49 3.95 3.44 -14.17
N LYS A 50 4.78 4.39 -14.62
CA LYS A 50 5.74 4.16 -15.70
C LYS A 50 6.75 3.08 -15.34
N ALA A 51 7.28 3.08 -14.12
CA ALA A 51 8.20 2.02 -13.67
C ALA A 51 7.54 0.63 -13.72
N ARG A 52 6.28 0.52 -13.27
CA ARG A 52 5.48 -0.71 -13.40
C ARG A 52 5.37 -1.15 -14.85
N ASP A 53 5.00 -0.23 -15.74
CA ASP A 53 4.79 -0.54 -17.15
C ASP A 53 6.12 -0.90 -17.85
N GLU A 54 7.24 -0.41 -17.33
CA GLU A 54 8.58 -0.78 -17.78
C GLU A 54 9.10 -2.11 -17.20
N GLY A 55 8.34 -2.75 -16.30
CA GLY A 55 8.64 -4.08 -15.76
C GLY A 55 9.15 -4.10 -14.32
N VAL A 56 9.09 -2.97 -13.59
CA VAL A 56 9.38 -2.95 -12.15
C VAL A 56 8.18 -3.52 -11.40
N SER A 57 8.41 -4.52 -10.54
CA SER A 57 7.34 -5.03 -9.68
C SER A 57 7.04 -4.04 -8.55
N LEU A 58 5.79 -3.97 -8.09
CA LEU A 58 5.37 -3.08 -7.00
C LEU A 58 4.88 -3.88 -5.79
N ALA A 59 5.32 -3.53 -4.59
CA ALA A 59 4.80 -4.08 -3.35
C ALA A 59 4.32 -2.95 -2.44
N PHE A 60 3.01 -2.81 -2.28
CA PHE A 60 2.37 -1.92 -1.32
C PHE A 60 2.16 -2.71 -0.03
N LEU A 61 3.18 -2.74 0.81
CA LEU A 61 3.18 -3.29 2.17
C LEU A 61 2.63 -2.26 3.15
N SER A 62 1.48 -1.70 2.78
CA SER A 62 0.87 -0.50 3.33
C SER A 62 -0.65 -0.57 3.20
N ALA A 63 -1.32 0.38 3.83
CA ALA A 63 -2.69 0.78 3.54
C ALA A 63 -2.80 2.30 3.67
N ASN A 64 -3.92 2.83 3.20
CA ASN A 64 -4.11 4.26 3.00
C ASN A 64 -2.99 4.92 2.19
N ALA A 65 -2.36 4.15 1.30
CA ALA A 65 -1.30 4.63 0.43
C ALA A 65 -1.92 5.35 -0.77
N VAL A 66 -1.21 6.32 -1.35
CA VAL A 66 -1.65 7.01 -2.57
C VAL A 66 -3.09 7.53 -2.41
N LEU A 67 -3.39 8.22 -1.31
CA LEU A 67 -4.71 8.80 -1.07
C LEU A 67 -4.72 10.30 -1.36
N CYS A 68 -3.79 11.05 -0.76
CA CYS A 68 -3.79 12.51 -0.78
C CYS A 68 -2.88 13.05 -1.89
N VAL A 69 -3.41 13.94 -2.73
CA VAL A 69 -2.60 14.68 -3.72
C VAL A 69 -1.83 15.78 -3.02
N VAL A 70 -0.49 15.75 -3.13
CA VAL A 70 0.44 16.76 -2.62
C VAL A 70 1.45 17.20 -3.68
N PRO A 71 1.30 18.37 -4.32
CA PRO A 71 2.36 18.88 -5.18
C PRO A 71 3.60 19.25 -4.36
N MET A 72 4.76 19.09 -4.99
CA MET A 72 6.06 19.49 -4.47
C MET A 72 6.41 20.88 -5.00
N LEU A 73 6.47 21.87 -4.11
CA LEU A 73 6.68 23.28 -4.43
C LEU A 73 8.08 23.73 -4.00
N PRO A 74 8.67 24.77 -4.66
CA PRO A 74 9.94 25.32 -4.24
C PRO A 74 9.83 26.05 -2.88
N SER A 75 10.95 26.17 -2.16
CA SER A 75 11.08 27.08 -1.01
C SER A 75 11.11 28.54 -1.44
N THR A 76 11.10 29.44 -0.47
CA THR A 76 11.13 30.90 -0.68
C THR A 76 12.38 31.40 -1.41
N ASP A 77 13.47 30.63 -1.41
CA ASP A 77 14.71 30.91 -2.15
C ASP A 77 14.76 30.24 -3.54
N GLY A 78 13.69 29.56 -3.96
CA GLY A 78 13.59 28.90 -5.26
C GLY A 78 14.10 27.46 -5.30
N THR A 79 14.63 26.90 -4.20
CA THR A 79 15.05 25.49 -4.18
C THR A 79 13.84 24.57 -4.40
N PRO A 80 13.82 23.70 -5.41
CA PRO A 80 12.65 22.88 -5.74
C PRO A 80 12.35 21.83 -4.65
N ASN A 81 11.09 21.39 -4.58
CA ASN A 81 10.62 20.27 -3.76
C ASN A 81 10.95 20.43 -2.26
N ARG A 82 10.54 21.56 -1.67
CA ARG A 82 10.74 21.89 -0.24
C ARG A 82 9.45 22.14 0.52
N ILE A 83 8.36 22.42 -0.18
CA ILE A 83 7.05 22.71 0.42
C ILE A 83 6.03 21.74 -0.17
N ILE A 84 5.19 21.17 0.68
CA ILE A 84 4.02 20.39 0.27
C ILE A 84 2.77 20.98 0.90
N ARG A 85 1.63 20.81 0.22
CA ARG A 85 0.29 21.04 0.78
C ARG A 85 -0.65 20.00 0.19
N ARG A 86 -1.68 19.61 0.94
CA ARG A 86 -2.73 18.71 0.44
C ARG A 86 -3.67 19.50 -0.45
N GLU A 87 -3.88 19.04 -1.68
CA GLU A 87 -4.72 19.71 -2.66
C GLU A 87 -5.85 18.83 -3.21
N GLY A 88 -5.93 17.56 -2.83
CA GLY A 88 -7.04 16.70 -3.24
C GLY A 88 -6.74 15.23 -3.01
N TRP A 89 -7.23 14.38 -3.90
CA TRP A 89 -7.32 12.93 -3.69
C TRP A 89 -7.11 12.08 -4.96
N PHE A 90 -6.61 10.86 -4.79
CA PHE A 90 -6.46 9.84 -5.84
C PHE A 90 -7.67 8.87 -5.90
N PHE A 91 -8.88 9.43 -5.96
CA PHE A 91 -10.10 8.64 -6.16
C PHE A 91 -10.52 8.55 -7.64
N GLY A 92 -9.88 9.29 -8.55
CA GLY A 92 -10.31 9.40 -9.95
C GLY A 92 -11.44 10.41 -10.16
N GLU A 93 -11.53 10.96 -11.38
CA GLU A 93 -12.40 12.12 -11.70
C GLU A 93 -13.93 11.85 -11.65
N ASN A 94 -14.39 10.63 -11.39
CA ASN A 94 -15.82 10.30 -11.30
C ASN A 94 -16.14 9.27 -10.21
N SER A 95 -15.27 9.14 -9.21
CA SER A 95 -15.51 8.20 -8.13
C SER A 95 -16.71 8.62 -7.28
N GLU A 96 -17.61 7.66 -6.99
CA GLU A 96 -18.69 7.85 -6.01
C GLU A 96 -18.15 8.24 -4.63
N PHE A 97 -16.92 7.81 -4.32
CA PHE A 97 -16.18 8.14 -3.10
C PHE A 97 -15.60 9.58 -3.10
N GLY A 98 -15.65 10.27 -4.25
CA GLY A 98 -15.29 11.69 -4.41
C GLY A 98 -16.40 12.70 -4.05
N SER A 99 -17.54 12.20 -3.56
CA SER A 99 -18.77 12.99 -3.40
C SER A 99 -19.01 13.50 -1.98
N ALA A 100 -19.85 14.55 -1.86
CA ALA A 100 -20.44 15.25 -0.70
C ALA A 100 -19.74 15.24 0.69
N GLU A 101 -19.27 14.11 1.20
CA GLU A 101 -18.46 14.01 2.41
C GLU A 101 -17.07 14.65 2.27
N GLU A 102 -16.44 14.58 1.10
CA GLU A 102 -15.12 15.20 0.90
C GLU A 102 -15.19 16.73 0.82
N ARG A 103 -16.31 17.28 0.32
CA ARG A 103 -16.61 18.72 0.43
C ARG A 103 -16.69 19.20 1.88
N ARG A 104 -16.92 18.30 2.86
CA ARG A 104 -16.87 18.62 4.30
C ARG A 104 -15.44 18.62 4.88
N SER A 105 -14.49 18.00 4.18
CA SER A 105 -13.06 17.97 4.55
C SER A 105 -12.26 19.11 3.89
N VAL A 106 -12.90 19.85 2.98
CA VAL A 106 -12.38 21.10 2.45
C VAL A 106 -12.60 22.20 3.49
N ASN A 107 -11.51 22.61 4.13
CA ASN A 107 -11.54 23.65 5.17
C ASN A 107 -11.63 25.08 4.60
N GLN A 108 -11.75 25.22 3.28
CA GLN A 108 -11.74 26.51 2.58
C GLN A 108 -12.88 26.59 1.56
N GLU A 109 -13.78 27.55 1.77
CA GLU A 109 -14.89 27.81 0.84
C GLU A 109 -14.35 28.13 -0.58
N GLY A 110 -14.95 27.50 -1.59
CA GLY A 110 -14.58 27.67 -3.00
C GLY A 110 -13.27 26.99 -3.42
N PHE A 111 -12.64 26.19 -2.55
CA PHE A 111 -11.51 25.35 -2.95
C PHE A 111 -11.99 24.15 -3.74
N GLU A 112 -11.50 24.03 -4.97
CA GLU A 112 -11.74 22.87 -5.83
C GLU A 112 -10.57 21.89 -5.69
N PRO A 113 -10.82 20.66 -5.21
CA PRO A 113 -9.76 19.68 -5.03
C PRO A 113 -9.25 19.13 -6.36
N VAL A 114 -7.95 18.89 -6.42
CA VAL A 114 -7.31 18.18 -7.53
C VAL A 114 -7.62 16.68 -7.39
N MET A 115 -8.34 16.13 -8.37
CA MET A 115 -8.59 14.70 -8.45
C MET A 115 -7.51 14.05 -9.31
N GLY A 116 -6.62 13.30 -8.66
CA GLY A 116 -5.65 12.46 -9.34
C GLY A 116 -6.30 11.18 -9.92
N PRO A 117 -5.54 10.39 -10.70
CA PRO A 117 -5.99 9.07 -11.12
C PRO A 117 -6.39 8.19 -9.92
N ASP A 118 -7.25 7.20 -10.12
CA ASP A 118 -7.61 6.29 -9.04
C ASP A 118 -6.36 5.49 -8.58
N GLY A 119 -6.05 5.54 -7.27
CA GLY A 119 -4.94 4.82 -6.65
C GLY A 119 -4.98 3.30 -6.93
N SER A 120 -6.19 2.74 -7.08
CA SER A 120 -6.38 1.32 -7.36
C SER A 120 -5.92 0.89 -8.75
N LEU A 121 -5.81 1.81 -9.72
CA LEU A 121 -5.22 1.52 -11.04
C LEU A 121 -3.71 1.26 -10.94
N LEU A 122 -3.05 1.80 -9.92
CA LEU A 122 -1.63 1.57 -9.64
C LEU A 122 -1.45 0.39 -8.70
N MET A 123 -2.14 0.40 -7.56
CA MET A 123 -1.90 -0.55 -6.47
C MET A 123 -2.79 -1.79 -6.50
N GLY A 124 -3.78 -1.86 -7.39
CA GLY A 124 -4.76 -2.93 -7.45
C GLY A 124 -5.86 -2.87 -6.39
N ASN A 125 -5.78 -1.93 -5.45
CA ASN A 125 -6.76 -1.67 -4.41
C ASN A 125 -6.64 -0.21 -3.95
N ARG A 126 -7.62 0.30 -3.22
CA ARG A 126 -7.64 1.66 -2.65
C ARG A 126 -8.28 1.72 -1.28
N THR A 127 -8.08 2.85 -0.62
CA THR A 127 -8.79 3.23 0.60
C THR A 127 -10.30 3.25 0.39
N THR A 128 -11.02 2.73 1.38
CA THR A 128 -12.49 2.81 1.47
C THR A 128 -12.88 3.41 2.81
N PRO A 129 -13.74 4.44 2.85
CA PRO A 129 -14.36 4.88 4.10
C PRO A 129 -15.25 3.77 4.70
N PRO A 130 -15.26 3.60 6.03
CA PRO A 130 -14.37 4.21 7.02
C PRO A 130 -12.92 3.72 6.88
N VAL A 131 -11.97 4.66 6.84
CA VAL A 131 -10.55 4.39 6.52
C VAL A 131 -9.84 3.54 7.59
N MET A 132 -10.28 3.66 8.84
CA MET A 132 -9.64 3.01 9.97
C MET A 132 -10.30 1.67 10.31
N GLY A 133 -9.52 0.77 10.88
CA GLY A 133 -9.97 -0.53 11.36
C GLY A 133 -8.78 -1.42 11.66
N ALA A 134 -8.96 -2.43 12.50
CA ALA A 134 -7.93 -3.42 12.75
C ALA A 134 -8.55 -4.83 12.80
N GLY A 135 -7.75 -5.85 12.56
CA GLY A 135 -8.23 -7.24 12.54
C GLY A 135 -7.18 -8.22 12.07
N ASP A 136 -7.65 -9.37 11.64
CA ASP A 136 -6.79 -10.49 11.25
C ASP A 136 -6.58 -10.54 9.74
N TRP A 137 -5.36 -10.83 9.33
CA TRP A 137 -5.04 -11.02 7.91
C TRP A 137 -5.28 -12.48 7.50
N THR A 138 -6.33 -12.75 6.72
CA THR A 138 -6.93 -14.08 6.57
C THR A 138 -6.77 -14.60 5.15
N CYS A 139 -6.16 -15.77 4.99
CA CYS A 139 -5.85 -16.35 3.68
C CYS A 139 -7.13 -16.70 2.90
N ALA A 140 -7.24 -16.20 1.67
CA ALA A 140 -8.34 -16.49 0.74
C ALA A 140 -7.96 -17.51 -0.36
N LYS A 141 -6.67 -17.53 -0.77
CA LYS A 141 -6.16 -18.37 -1.87
C LYS A 141 -4.90 -19.18 -1.47
N PRO A 142 -5.03 -20.24 -0.64
CA PRO A 142 -3.88 -21.00 -0.14
C PRO A 142 -3.05 -21.68 -1.24
N ASP A 143 -3.66 -22.02 -2.38
CA ASP A 143 -2.97 -22.66 -3.52
C ASP A 143 -2.16 -21.66 -4.39
N HIS A 144 -2.25 -20.36 -4.10
CA HIS A 144 -1.48 -19.34 -4.82
C HIS A 144 -0.01 -19.39 -4.39
N TRP A 145 0.93 -19.22 -5.33
CA TRP A 145 2.38 -19.31 -5.09
C TRP A 145 2.88 -18.40 -3.95
N LEU A 146 2.17 -17.31 -3.67
CA LEU A 146 2.46 -16.40 -2.56
C LEU A 146 2.49 -17.14 -1.21
N PHE A 147 1.66 -18.18 -1.04
CA PHE A 147 1.53 -18.95 0.19
C PHE A 147 2.38 -20.22 0.24
N GLU A 148 3.20 -20.48 -0.77
CA GLU A 148 4.04 -21.69 -0.82
C GLU A 148 4.92 -21.80 0.44
N GLY A 149 4.85 -22.94 1.13
CA GLY A 149 5.63 -23.19 2.34
C GLY A 149 5.16 -22.43 3.59
N THR A 150 4.03 -21.71 3.54
CA THR A 150 3.43 -21.10 4.75
C THR A 150 2.58 -22.09 5.55
N GLY A 151 2.07 -23.13 4.88
CA GLY A 151 1.11 -24.09 5.46
C GLY A 151 -0.29 -23.51 5.70
N MET A 152 -0.53 -22.24 5.33
CA MET A 152 -1.83 -21.60 5.51
C MET A 152 -2.90 -22.26 4.65
N LYS A 153 -4.08 -22.45 5.23
CA LYS A 153 -5.30 -22.90 4.56
C LYS A 153 -6.24 -21.72 4.37
N LYS A 154 -7.25 -21.91 3.52
CA LYS A 154 -8.32 -20.91 3.37
C LYS A 154 -9.02 -20.71 4.71
N GLY A 155 -9.08 -19.46 5.16
CA GLY A 155 -9.64 -19.08 6.46
C GLY A 155 -8.63 -19.08 7.61
N ASP A 156 -7.38 -19.51 7.40
CA ASP A 156 -6.34 -19.32 8.41
C ASP A 156 -5.93 -17.85 8.49
N SER A 157 -5.76 -17.38 9.72
CA SER A 157 -5.52 -15.97 10.04
C SER A 157 -4.14 -15.74 10.64
N ILE A 158 -3.54 -14.60 10.28
CA ILE A 158 -2.46 -13.98 11.05
C ILE A 158 -3.09 -12.92 11.95
N GLU A 159 -3.13 -13.22 13.24
CA GLU A 159 -3.85 -12.45 14.25
C GLU A 159 -3.31 -11.02 14.34
N GLY A 160 -4.23 -10.04 14.30
CA GLY A 160 -3.93 -8.63 14.51
C GLY A 160 -2.97 -8.00 13.49
N LEU A 161 -2.84 -8.57 12.28
CA LEU A 161 -1.94 -8.03 11.24
C LEU A 161 -2.59 -6.91 10.42
N VAL A 162 -3.92 -6.81 10.39
CA VAL A 162 -4.62 -5.71 9.71
C VAL A 162 -4.74 -4.53 10.66
N GLY A 163 -4.29 -3.36 10.21
CA GLY A 163 -4.45 -2.10 10.91
C GLY A 163 -3.33 -1.13 10.58
N TRP A 164 -3.36 0.12 11.05
CA TRP A 164 -4.51 0.81 11.68
C TRP A 164 -5.59 1.21 10.64
N GLU A 165 -5.21 1.18 9.37
CA GLU A 165 -6.05 1.46 8.22
C GLU A 165 -5.88 0.32 7.21
N TRP A 166 -6.82 0.22 6.26
CA TRP A 166 -6.92 -0.91 5.35
C TRP A 166 -7.40 -0.47 3.96
N HIS A 167 -7.14 -1.31 2.96
CA HIS A 167 -7.71 -1.16 1.60
C HIS A 167 -8.80 -2.21 1.39
N GLY A 168 -9.87 -1.87 0.67
CA GLY A 168 -11.02 -2.77 0.51
C GLY A 168 -11.84 -2.63 -0.77
N ALA A 169 -11.48 -1.72 -1.68
CA ALA A 169 -12.12 -1.59 -2.99
C ALA A 169 -11.14 -2.03 -4.10
N PRO A 170 -11.02 -3.35 -4.35
CA PRO A 170 -10.09 -3.89 -5.33
C PRO A 170 -10.54 -3.51 -6.75
N MET A 171 -9.59 -3.19 -7.63
CA MET A 171 -9.88 -2.91 -9.04
C MET A 171 -9.98 -4.22 -9.83
N MET A 172 -11.14 -4.87 -9.77
CA MET A 172 -11.36 -6.21 -10.33
C MET A 172 -11.20 -6.30 -11.85
N ASP A 173 -11.29 -5.17 -12.57
CA ASP A 173 -11.12 -5.11 -14.02
C ASP A 173 -9.65 -5.14 -14.46
N LEU A 174 -8.69 -5.05 -13.53
CA LEU A 174 -7.28 -5.23 -13.86
C LEU A 174 -6.99 -6.67 -14.30
N PRO A 175 -6.23 -6.88 -15.38
CA PRO A 175 -5.89 -8.22 -15.86
C PRO A 175 -5.21 -9.08 -14.78
N GLY A 176 -5.73 -10.30 -14.59
CA GLY A 176 -5.15 -11.25 -13.65
C GLY A 176 -5.34 -10.89 -12.16
N MET A 177 -6.21 -9.92 -11.84
CA MET A 177 -6.50 -9.52 -10.47
C MET A 177 -6.98 -10.69 -9.61
N GLN A 178 -6.36 -10.83 -8.43
CA GLN A 178 -6.70 -11.85 -7.44
C GLN A 178 -6.73 -11.26 -6.04
N ILE A 179 -7.79 -11.57 -5.29
CA ILE A 179 -7.85 -11.36 -3.84
C ILE A 179 -7.18 -12.57 -3.18
N VAL A 180 -6.06 -12.34 -2.49
CA VAL A 180 -5.23 -13.38 -1.86
C VAL A 180 -5.49 -13.52 -0.36
N ALA A 181 -5.96 -12.45 0.27
CA ALA A 181 -6.48 -12.45 1.62
C ALA A 181 -7.62 -11.43 1.74
N GLU A 182 -8.54 -11.69 2.64
CA GLU A 182 -9.72 -10.84 2.84
C GLU A 182 -10.32 -11.09 4.22
N GLY A 183 -11.04 -10.12 4.76
CA GLY A 183 -11.71 -10.30 6.04
C GLY A 183 -12.37 -9.04 6.56
N GLU A 184 -13.08 -9.22 7.67
CA GLU A 184 -13.72 -8.10 8.37
C GLU A 184 -12.72 -7.37 9.25
N THR A 185 -12.94 -6.07 9.40
CA THR A 185 -12.19 -5.24 10.33
C THR A 185 -13.03 -4.89 11.55
N LEU A 186 -12.38 -4.36 12.58
CA LEU A 186 -13.00 -3.92 13.82
C LEU A 186 -12.59 -2.49 14.13
N MET A 187 -13.58 -1.70 14.56
CA MET A 187 -13.41 -0.36 15.13
C MET A 187 -14.24 -0.28 16.41
N THR A 188 -13.58 -0.42 17.57
CA THR A 188 -14.24 -0.35 18.89
C THR A 188 -15.43 -1.31 19.03
N GLY A 189 -15.25 -2.56 18.61
CA GLY A 189 -16.29 -3.60 18.68
C GLY A 189 -17.37 -3.54 17.60
N LYS A 190 -17.28 -2.60 16.65
CA LYS A 190 -18.13 -2.55 15.46
C LYS A 190 -17.34 -2.96 14.23
N ASN A 191 -17.99 -3.56 13.24
CA ASN A 191 -17.38 -3.82 11.94
C ASN A 191 -17.49 -2.56 11.07
N PRO A 192 -16.38 -1.86 10.76
CA PRO A 192 -16.41 -0.69 9.89
C PRO A 192 -16.34 -1.07 8.40
N GLY A 193 -15.93 -2.30 8.06
CA GLY A 193 -15.86 -2.75 6.67
C GLY A 193 -14.94 -3.95 6.44
N HIS A 194 -14.86 -4.32 5.16
CA HIS A 194 -14.21 -5.52 4.67
C HIS A 194 -12.94 -5.17 3.88
N TYR A 195 -11.77 -5.64 4.31
CA TYR A 195 -10.50 -5.38 3.61
C TYR A 195 -10.19 -6.51 2.62
N THR A 196 -9.37 -6.19 1.61
CA THR A 196 -8.89 -7.16 0.62
C THR A 196 -7.41 -6.94 0.30
N ALA A 197 -6.57 -7.95 0.49
CA ALA A 197 -5.21 -7.94 -0.04
C ALA A 197 -5.22 -8.49 -1.47
N THR A 198 -4.60 -7.78 -2.40
CA THR A 198 -4.69 -8.08 -3.83
C THR A 198 -3.33 -8.33 -4.47
N ILE A 199 -3.36 -9.04 -5.59
CA ILE A 199 -2.22 -9.22 -6.48
C ILE A 199 -2.68 -9.25 -7.93
N TYR A 200 -1.91 -8.62 -8.83
CA TYR A 200 -2.12 -8.71 -10.27
C TYR A 200 -0.79 -8.62 -11.02
N ASP A 201 -0.79 -9.01 -12.29
CA ASP A 201 0.39 -8.94 -13.15
C ASP A 201 0.39 -7.62 -13.95
N GLY A 202 1.52 -6.93 -13.97
CA GLY A 202 1.77 -5.77 -14.80
C GLY A 202 2.05 -6.14 -16.27
N PRO A 203 2.15 -5.13 -17.16
CA PRO A 203 2.22 -5.35 -18.61
C PRO A 203 3.39 -6.20 -19.11
N LYS A 204 4.49 -6.29 -18.36
CA LYS A 204 5.67 -7.11 -18.70
C LYS A 204 5.79 -8.37 -17.86
N GLY A 205 4.71 -8.79 -17.18
CA GLY A 205 4.72 -9.96 -16.28
C GLY A 205 5.40 -9.70 -14.93
N ASN A 206 5.72 -8.45 -14.63
CA ASN A 206 6.06 -7.98 -13.29
C ASN A 206 4.83 -8.07 -12.37
N VAL A 207 5.04 -8.10 -11.06
CA VAL A 207 3.95 -8.33 -10.10
C VAL A 207 3.61 -7.05 -9.36
N VAL A 208 2.33 -6.80 -9.10
CA VAL A 208 1.86 -5.77 -8.19
C VAL A 208 1.08 -6.41 -7.05
N PHE A 209 1.58 -6.24 -5.82
CA PHE A 209 0.97 -6.77 -4.60
C PHE A 209 0.55 -5.64 -3.66
N ASN A 210 -0.61 -5.78 -3.04
CA ASN A 210 -1.14 -4.88 -2.02
C ASN A 210 -1.52 -5.67 -0.77
N ALA A 211 -0.82 -5.42 0.33
CA ALA A 211 -1.03 -6.12 1.60
C ALA A 211 -2.30 -5.69 2.32
N ALA A 212 -2.85 -4.51 1.97
CA ALA A 212 -4.02 -3.90 2.59
C ALA A 212 -3.90 -3.68 4.11
N THR A 213 -2.69 -3.41 4.60
CA THR A 213 -2.44 -3.10 6.01
C THR A 213 -1.19 -2.23 6.21
N ILE A 214 -1.27 -1.22 7.07
CA ILE A 214 -0.10 -0.44 7.52
C ILE A 214 0.85 -1.31 8.34
N TRP A 215 0.32 -2.30 9.05
CA TRP A 215 1.07 -3.10 10.03
C TRP A 215 1.88 -4.25 9.44
N TRP A 216 1.95 -4.40 8.11
CA TRP A 216 2.68 -5.51 7.47
C TRP A 216 4.12 -5.64 7.99
N ALA A 217 4.83 -4.51 8.11
CA ALA A 217 6.23 -4.49 8.56
C ALA A 217 6.42 -5.04 9.99
N ASN A 218 5.39 -4.99 10.84
CA ASN A 218 5.45 -5.56 12.19
C ASN A 218 5.56 -7.08 12.16
N GLY A 219 4.96 -7.74 11.15
CA GLY A 219 5.11 -9.18 10.92
C GLY A 219 6.49 -9.57 10.39
N LEU A 220 7.28 -8.62 9.89
CA LEU A 220 8.61 -8.90 9.33
C LEU A 220 9.72 -8.88 10.37
N SER A 221 9.77 -7.84 11.20
CA SER A 221 10.86 -7.70 12.18
C SER A 221 10.45 -6.83 13.36
N SER A 222 11.07 -7.07 14.51
CA SER A 222 10.95 -6.25 15.71
C SER A 222 12.33 -5.72 16.12
N PRO A 223 12.80 -4.59 15.55
CA PRO A 223 14.09 -4.02 15.92
C PRO A 223 14.12 -3.54 17.39
N PRO A 224 15.31 -3.30 17.98
CA PRO A 224 15.42 -2.82 19.34
C PRO A 224 14.59 -1.55 19.60
N GLY A 225 13.80 -1.55 20.66
CA GLY A 225 12.93 -0.44 21.04
C GLY A 225 11.60 -0.37 20.29
N HIS A 226 11.35 -1.27 19.33
CA HIS A 226 10.07 -1.37 18.64
C HIS A 226 8.95 -1.77 19.61
N LYS A 227 7.77 -1.17 19.45
CA LYS A 227 6.56 -1.52 20.20
C LYS A 227 5.46 -1.86 19.23
N THR A 228 4.83 -3.01 19.44
CA THR A 228 3.70 -3.43 18.62
C THR A 228 2.47 -2.56 18.96
N PRO A 229 1.75 -2.07 17.93
CA PRO A 229 0.59 -1.21 18.15
C PRO A 229 -0.61 -1.98 18.70
N VAL A 230 -1.43 -1.28 19.49
CA VAL A 230 -2.76 -1.71 19.91
C VAL A 230 -3.75 -0.61 19.52
N ARG A 231 -4.77 -0.97 18.73
CA ARG A 231 -5.82 -0.06 18.27
C ARG A 231 -7.13 -0.81 18.08
N HIS A 232 -8.25 -0.11 18.28
CA HIS A 232 -9.59 -0.63 18.00
C HIS A 232 -9.98 -1.95 18.71
N GLY A 233 -9.29 -2.29 19.80
CA GLY A 233 -9.49 -3.56 20.52
C GLY A 233 -8.65 -4.72 19.98
N VAL A 234 -7.77 -4.47 19.01
CA VAL A 234 -6.87 -5.45 18.40
C VAL A 234 -5.42 -5.10 18.74
N ALA A 235 -4.66 -6.11 19.18
CA ALA A 235 -3.24 -6.01 19.45
C ALA A 235 -2.46 -6.71 18.33
N GLN A 236 -1.46 -6.00 17.76
CA GLN A 236 -0.56 -6.60 16.79
C GLN A 236 0.43 -7.55 17.51
N GLN A 237 0.60 -8.76 16.97
CA GLN A 237 1.28 -9.88 17.66
C GLN A 237 2.81 -9.94 17.44
N GLY A 238 3.40 -8.96 16.78
CA GLY A 238 4.82 -8.91 16.45
C GLY A 238 5.17 -9.70 15.18
N VAL A 239 6.38 -10.27 15.18
CA VAL A 239 6.94 -11.01 14.05
C VAL A 239 6.20 -12.33 13.83
N ASP A 240 5.91 -12.65 12.58
CA ASP A 240 5.23 -13.89 12.20
C ASP A 240 5.95 -14.55 11.01
N GLU A 241 6.32 -15.82 11.17
CA GLU A 241 7.06 -16.57 10.14
C GLU A 241 6.28 -16.68 8.82
N ARG A 242 4.94 -16.69 8.86
CA ARG A 242 4.09 -16.72 7.67
C ARG A 242 4.20 -15.42 6.90
N VAL A 243 4.22 -14.27 7.59
CA VAL A 243 4.40 -12.94 6.95
C VAL A 243 5.78 -12.85 6.30
N GLN A 244 6.82 -13.30 7.00
CA GLN A 244 8.18 -13.37 6.45
C GLN A 244 8.23 -14.28 5.21
N LYS A 245 7.58 -15.45 5.26
CA LYS A 245 7.56 -16.40 4.16
C LYS A 245 6.78 -15.89 2.94
N ILE A 246 5.60 -15.29 3.14
CA ILE A 246 4.82 -14.64 2.07
C ILE A 246 5.66 -13.54 1.42
N THR A 247 6.30 -12.69 2.22
CA THR A 247 7.14 -11.59 1.70
C THR A 247 8.36 -12.12 0.96
N HIS A 248 8.99 -13.18 1.45
CA HIS A 248 10.08 -13.85 0.74
C HIS A 248 9.62 -14.42 -0.61
N ASN A 249 8.49 -15.12 -0.65
CA ASN A 249 7.94 -15.67 -1.90
C ASN A 249 7.63 -14.55 -2.91
N LEU A 250 7.01 -13.46 -2.45
CA LEU A 250 6.78 -12.25 -3.25
C LEU A 250 8.08 -11.72 -3.83
N PHE A 251 9.11 -11.55 -3.00
CA PHE A 251 10.36 -10.94 -3.43
C PHE A 251 11.11 -11.84 -4.40
N GLN A 252 11.09 -13.17 -4.19
CA GLN A 252 11.61 -14.13 -5.15
C GLN A 252 10.89 -14.07 -6.50
N ARG A 253 9.58 -13.76 -6.53
CA ARG A 253 8.87 -13.52 -7.78
C ARG A 253 9.25 -12.20 -8.44
N MET A 254 9.43 -11.13 -7.64
CA MET A 254 9.77 -9.78 -8.13
C MET A 254 11.19 -9.70 -8.72
N ILE A 255 12.16 -10.44 -8.17
CA ILE A 255 13.57 -10.39 -8.60
C ILE A 255 13.94 -11.42 -9.66
N LYS A 256 13.02 -12.32 -10.03
CA LYS A 256 13.27 -13.30 -11.10
C LYS A 256 13.53 -12.56 -12.43
N PRO A 257 14.52 -13.02 -13.24
CA PRO A 257 14.89 -12.38 -14.50
C PRO A 257 13.74 -12.29 -15.50
#